data_AF-A0A662P2V8-F1
#
_entry.id   AF-A0A662P2V8-F1
#
_cell.length_a   1.000
_cell.length_b   1.000
_cell.length_c   1.000
_cell.angle_alpha   90.00
_cell.angle_beta   90.00
_cell.angle_gamma   90.00
#
_symmetry.space_group_name_H-M   'P 1'
#
loop_
_entity.id
_entity.type
_entity.pdbx_description
1 polymer ?
#
loop_
_entity_poly.entity_id
_entity_poly.type
_entity_poly.pdbx_seq_one_letter_code
_entity_poly.pdbx_strand_id
1 'polypeptide(L)'
;MEVKLEVFTSPTCPHCPVAIKAIKEISEKYKPYFKTKLVETNVRTPKGLKRARKFGITATPTIVIHGKEEKVGIRGVPTERQLILAIYDAMKEEMPLDLKEKFSQEEGILDSIRKFFSRKNRSIT
;
A
#
# COMPACT_ATOMS: atom_id res chain seq x y z
N MET A 1 -10.00 10.09 10.72
CA MET A 1 -10.40 10.11 9.30
C MET A 1 -10.97 8.76 8.85
N GLU A 2 -11.76 8.71 7.76
CA GLU A 2 -12.19 7.47 7.08
C GLU A 2 -11.72 7.49 5.62
N VAL A 3 -11.11 6.40 5.16
CA VAL A 3 -10.53 6.27 3.81
C VAL A 3 -11.05 5.03 3.11
N LYS A 4 -11.54 5.19 1.89
CA LYS A 4 -12.05 4.05 1.10
C LYS A 4 -10.91 3.45 0.28
N LEU A 5 -10.68 2.15 0.47
CA LEU A 5 -9.70 1.36 -0.26
C LEU A 5 -10.42 0.42 -1.22
N GLU A 6 -10.31 0.68 -2.52
CA GLU A 6 -10.91 -0.15 -3.56
C GLU A 6 -9.86 -1.04 -4.22
N VAL A 7 -9.97 -2.36 -4.03
CA VAL A 7 -9.01 -3.33 -4.52
C VAL A 7 -9.57 -4.02 -5.75
N PHE A 8 -8.89 -3.88 -6.87
CA PHE A 8 -9.21 -4.53 -8.12
C PHE A 8 -8.53 -5.90 -8.15
N THR A 9 -9.35 -6.95 -8.13
CA THR A 9 -8.91 -8.34 -8.10
C THR A 9 -9.37 -9.10 -9.34
N SER A 10 -8.68 -10.18 -9.65
CA SER A 10 -9.12 -11.19 -10.61
C SER A 10 -9.10 -12.56 -9.93
N PRO A 11 -10.11 -13.42 -10.13
CA PRO A 11 -10.14 -14.76 -9.52
C PRO A 11 -9.05 -15.70 -10.05
N THR A 12 -8.41 -15.35 -11.18
CA THR A 12 -7.26 -16.11 -11.71
C THR A 12 -5.92 -15.59 -11.21
N CYS A 13 -5.90 -14.55 -10.37
CA CYS A 13 -4.66 -13.95 -9.88
C CYS A 13 -4.28 -14.55 -8.51
N PRO A 14 -3.15 -15.28 -8.42
CA PRO A 14 -2.74 -15.94 -7.18
C PRO A 14 -2.37 -14.96 -6.05
N HIS A 15 -2.03 -13.71 -6.39
CA HIS A 15 -1.58 -12.71 -5.41
C HIS A 15 -2.70 -11.81 -4.86
N CYS A 16 -3.91 -11.86 -5.42
CA CYS A 16 -5.04 -11.04 -4.96
C CYS A 16 -5.46 -11.32 -3.50
N PRO A 17 -5.58 -12.58 -3.04
CA PRO A 17 -5.93 -12.87 -1.65
C PRO A 17 -4.91 -12.32 -0.65
N VAL A 18 -3.62 -12.38 -1.01
CA VAL A 18 -2.52 -11.87 -0.19
C VAL A 18 -2.62 -10.35 -0.03
N ALA A 19 -2.92 -9.63 -1.12
CA ALA A 19 -3.10 -8.17 -1.08
C ALA A 19 -4.26 -7.77 -0.15
N ILE A 20 -5.41 -8.45 -0.25
CA ILE A 20 -6.56 -8.20 0.62
C ILE A 20 -6.20 -8.43 2.09
N LYS A 21 -5.49 -9.52 2.39
CA LYS A 21 -5.08 -9.85 3.75
C LYS A 21 -4.13 -8.80 4.32
N ALA A 22 -3.11 -8.40 3.56
CA ALA A 22 -2.17 -7.35 3.97
C ALA A 22 -2.90 -6.04 4.29
N ILE A 23 -3.82 -5.61 3.43
CA ILE A 23 -4.60 -4.38 3.67
C ILE A 23 -5.42 -4.48 4.95
N LYS A 24 -6.05 -5.62 5.23
CA LYS A 24 -6.84 -5.84 6.46
C LYS A 24 -5.95 -5.79 7.70
N GLU A 25 -4.80 -6.48 7.68
CA GLU A 25 -3.84 -6.50 8.78
C GLU A 25 -3.30 -5.10 9.09
N ILE A 26 -2.90 -4.35 8.05
CA ILE A 26 -2.44 -2.96 8.21
C ILE A 26 -3.59 -2.08 8.71
N SER A 27 -4.79 -2.22 8.14
CA SER A 27 -5.95 -1.44 8.57
C SER A 27 -6.28 -1.66 10.05
N GLU A 28 -6.21 -2.90 10.52
CA GLU A 28 -6.45 -3.27 11.92
C GLU A 28 -5.39 -2.63 12.84
N LYS A 29 -4.11 -2.80 12.47
CA LYS A 29 -2.96 -2.28 13.23
C LYS A 29 -2.99 -0.76 13.37
N TYR A 30 -3.54 -0.06 12.38
CA TYR A 30 -3.55 1.41 12.31
C TYR A 30 -4.93 2.04 12.56
N LYS A 31 -5.89 1.27 13.08
CA LYS A 31 -7.21 1.78 13.53
C LYS A 31 -7.16 3.03 14.41
N PRO A 32 -6.18 3.21 15.32
CA PRO A 32 -6.10 4.43 16.14
C PRO A 32 -5.89 5.71 15.31
N TYR A 33 -5.28 5.59 14.13
CA TYR A 33 -4.93 6.73 13.27
C TYR A 33 -6.03 6.99 12.23
N PHE A 34 -6.54 5.92 11.61
CA PHE A 34 -7.54 6.04 10.55
C PHE A 34 -8.46 4.83 10.45
N LYS A 35 -9.68 5.07 9.96
CA LYS A 35 -10.62 4.02 9.59
C LYS A 35 -10.51 3.73 8.11
N THR A 36 -10.50 2.46 7.71
CA THR A 36 -10.52 2.07 6.30
C THR A 36 -11.81 1.35 5.93
N LYS A 37 -12.30 1.61 4.73
CA LYS A 37 -13.41 0.89 4.12
C LYS A 37 -12.91 0.13 2.91
N LEU A 38 -12.71 -1.18 3.08
CA LEU A 38 -12.24 -2.06 2.01
C LEU A 38 -13.40 -2.45 1.08
N VAL A 39 -13.20 -2.25 -0.23
CA VAL A 39 -14.15 -2.64 -1.27
C VAL A 39 -13.40 -3.48 -2.31
N GLU A 40 -13.78 -4.73 -2.47
CA GLU A 40 -13.23 -5.59 -3.53
C GLU A 40 -14.02 -5.40 -4.83
N THR A 41 -13.31 -5.24 -5.94
CA THR A 41 -13.87 -5.11 -7.29
C THR A 41 -13.27 -6.15 -8.22
N ASN A 42 -14.07 -7.15 -8.58
CA ASN A 42 -13.64 -8.20 -9.49
C ASN A 42 -13.67 -7.72 -10.96
N VAL A 43 -12.48 -7.63 -11.59
CA VAL A 43 -12.31 -7.15 -12.97
C VAL A 43 -12.86 -8.08 -14.05
N ARG A 44 -13.19 -9.34 -13.72
CA ARG A 44 -13.88 -10.25 -14.66
C ARG A 44 -15.38 -9.98 -14.78
N THR A 45 -15.96 -9.21 -13.86
CA THR A 45 -17.36 -8.80 -13.97
C THR A 45 -17.49 -7.62 -14.94
N PRO A 46 -18.59 -7.48 -15.70
CA PRO A 46 -18.79 -6.33 -16.61
C PRO A 46 -18.68 -4.98 -15.88
N LYS A 47 -19.23 -4.90 -14.66
CA LYS A 47 -19.16 -3.69 -13.81
C LYS A 47 -17.73 -3.41 -13.35
N GLY A 48 -17.02 -4.43 -12.88
CA GLY A 48 -15.64 -4.29 -12.41
C GLY A 48 -14.67 -3.96 -13.54
N LEU A 49 -14.81 -4.59 -14.71
CA LEU A 49 -14.02 -4.28 -15.90
C LEU A 49 -14.21 -2.82 -16.34
N LYS A 50 -15.46 -2.34 -16.37
CA LYS A 50 -15.77 -0.94 -16.71
C LYS A 50 -15.11 0.03 -15.71
N ARG A 51 -15.14 -0.28 -14.42
CA ARG A 51 -14.45 0.51 -13.39
C ARG A 51 -12.94 0.48 -13.56
N ALA A 52 -12.35 -0.70 -13.76
CA ALA A 52 -10.91 -0.87 -13.97
C ALA A 52 -10.43 -0.05 -15.18
N ARG A 53 -11.16 -0.10 -16.30
CA ARG A 53 -10.89 0.74 -17.49
C ARG A 53 -10.97 2.23 -17.19
N LYS A 54 -11.96 2.68 -16.42
CA LYS A 54 -12.09 4.09 -16.01
C LYS A 54 -10.87 4.59 -15.23
N PHE A 55 -10.24 3.71 -14.46
CA PHE A 55 -9.03 4.01 -13.68
C PHE A 55 -7.72 3.65 -14.39
N GLY A 56 -7.77 3.22 -15.66
CA GLY A 56 -6.57 2.81 -16.41
C GLY A 56 -5.84 1.60 -15.80
N ILE A 57 -6.57 0.72 -15.11
CA ILE A 57 -6.01 -0.44 -14.43
C ILE A 57 -5.76 -1.54 -15.45
N THR A 58 -4.49 -1.89 -15.62
CA THR A 58 -4.02 -2.91 -16.57
C THR A 58 -3.58 -4.20 -15.89
N ALA A 59 -3.38 -4.19 -14.57
CA ALA A 59 -2.89 -5.33 -13.80
C ALA A 59 -3.66 -5.52 -12.49
N THR A 60 -3.71 -6.75 -11.99
CA THR A 60 -4.28 -7.09 -10.68
C THR A 60 -3.24 -7.85 -9.83
N PRO A 61 -3.21 -7.65 -8.50
CA PRO A 61 -4.04 -6.73 -7.74
C PRO A 61 -3.63 -5.27 -7.94
N THR A 62 -4.59 -4.36 -7.98
CA THR A 62 -4.35 -2.90 -7.93
C THR A 62 -5.26 -2.27 -6.89
N ILE A 63 -4.73 -1.39 -6.06
CA ILE A 63 -5.43 -0.74 -4.95
C ILE A 63 -5.60 0.72 -5.31
N VAL A 64 -6.84 1.19 -5.28
CA VAL A 64 -7.19 2.60 -5.47
C VAL A 64 -7.65 3.15 -4.12
N ILE A 65 -6.89 4.12 -3.62
CA ILE A 65 -7.17 4.84 -2.40
C ILE A 65 -7.98 6.07 -2.78
N HIS A 66 -9.20 6.17 -2.27
CA HIS A 66 -10.05 7.34 -2.49
C HIS A 66 -9.82 8.32 -1.34
N GLY A 67 -8.98 9.33 -1.59
CA GLY A 67 -8.78 10.46 -0.69
C GLY A 67 -9.79 11.59 -0.89
N LYS A 68 -9.59 12.71 -0.20
CA LYS A 68 -10.45 13.90 -0.29
C LYS A 68 -10.27 14.64 -1.62
N GLU A 69 -9.02 14.84 -2.03
CA GLU A 69 -8.69 15.63 -3.22
C GLU A 69 -8.22 14.76 -4.38
N GLU A 70 -7.47 13.69 -4.09
CA GLU A 70 -6.86 12.85 -5.12
C GLU A 70 -7.10 11.36 -4.87
N LYS A 71 -6.89 10.58 -5.94
CA LYS A 71 -6.91 9.12 -5.89
C LYS A 71 -5.52 8.60 -6.14
N VAL A 72 -5.00 7.81 -5.20
CA VAL A 72 -3.67 7.21 -5.31
C VAL A 72 -3.81 5.73 -5.67
N GLY A 73 -3.04 5.28 -6.65
CA GLY A 73 -3.04 3.90 -7.13
C GLY A 73 -1.76 3.16 -6.74
N ILE A 74 -1.90 2.01 -6.06
CA ILE A 74 -0.79 1.09 -5.78
C ILE A 74 -1.00 -0.18 -6.60
N ARG A 75 0.02 -0.58 -7.36
CA ARG A 75 0.02 -1.85 -8.10
C ARG A 75 0.70 -2.94 -7.28
N GLY A 76 0.10 -4.12 -7.22
CA GLY A 76 0.63 -5.28 -6.50
C GLY A 76 0.19 -5.35 -5.04
N VAL A 77 0.90 -6.19 -4.27
CA VAL A 77 0.70 -6.35 -2.83
C VAL A 77 1.38 -5.16 -2.13
N PRO A 78 0.64 -4.36 -1.35
CA PRO A 78 1.20 -3.17 -0.73
C PRO A 78 2.00 -3.55 0.51
N THR A 79 3.09 -2.83 0.78
CA THR A 79 3.75 -2.88 2.10
C THR A 79 3.04 -1.94 3.09
N GLU A 80 3.29 -2.14 4.39
CA GLU A 80 2.79 -1.28 5.47
C GLU A 80 3.12 0.20 5.21
N ARG A 81 4.40 0.48 4.93
CA ARG A 81 4.88 1.83 4.61
C ARG A 81 4.21 2.41 3.36
N GLN A 82 4.14 1.65 2.27
CA GLN A 82 3.54 2.14 1.02
C GLN A 82 2.06 2.49 1.20
N LEU A 83 1.29 1.62 1.85
CA LEU A 83 -0.13 1.84 2.04
C LEU A 83 -0.38 3.07 2.91
N ILE A 84 0.39 3.24 3.99
CA ILE A 84 0.21 4.34 4.94
C ILE A 84 0.58 5.68 4.30
N LEU A 85 1.75 5.75 3.65
CA LEU A 85 2.16 6.97 2.94
C LEU A 85 1.12 7.37 1.88
N ALA A 86 0.64 6.42 1.09
CA ALA A 86 -0.35 6.69 0.06
C ALA A 86 -1.71 7.10 0.63
N ILE A 87 -2.09 6.62 1.81
CA ILE A 87 -3.30 7.08 2.52
C ILE A 87 -3.16 8.54 2.92
N TYR A 88 -2.07 8.92 3.59
CA TYR A 88 -1.86 10.30 4.03
C TYR A 88 -1.70 11.26 2.84
N ASP A 89 -1.01 10.84 1.78
CA ASP A 89 -0.87 11.61 0.55
C ASP A 89 -2.22 11.82 -0.16
N ALA A 90 -3.05 10.77 -0.27
CA ALA A 90 -4.39 10.90 -0.86
C ALA A 90 -5.30 11.82 -0.03
N MET A 91 -5.13 11.83 1.29
CA MET A 91 -5.91 12.65 2.22
C MET A 91 -5.40 14.09 2.33
N LYS A 92 -4.17 14.38 1.86
CA LYS A 92 -3.44 15.64 2.07
C LYS A 92 -3.40 16.05 3.54
N GLU A 93 -3.34 15.06 4.43
CA GLU A 93 -3.25 15.26 5.88
C GLU A 93 -1.80 15.06 6.34
N GLU A 94 -1.40 15.80 7.37
CA GLU A 94 -0.09 15.61 7.95
C GLU A 94 -0.02 14.29 8.72
N MET A 95 0.93 13.45 8.34
CA MET A 95 1.20 12.20 9.05
C MET A 95 1.71 12.52 10.47
N PRO A 96 1.20 11.84 11.51
CA PRO A 96 1.60 12.10 12.89
C PRO A 96 3.07 11.71 13.12
N LEU A 97 3.71 12.40 14.08
CA LEU A 97 5.16 12.34 14.30
C LEU A 97 5.67 10.92 14.58
N ASP A 98 4.94 10.17 15.39
CA ASP A 98 5.29 8.80 15.77
C ASP A 98 5.39 7.86 14.56
N LEU A 99 4.55 8.06 13.54
CA LEU A 99 4.63 7.33 12.28
C LEU A 99 5.80 7.80 11.41
N LYS A 100 6.06 9.12 11.37
CA LYS A 100 7.23 9.68 10.67
C LYS A 100 8.53 9.14 11.25
N GLU A 101 8.65 9.07 12.56
CA GLU A 101 9.81 8.52 13.25
C GLU A 101 9.97 7.03 12.95
N LYS A 102 8.89 6.24 13.06
CA LYS A 102 8.91 4.80 12.75
C LYS A 102 9.44 4.50 11.35
N PHE A 103 8.95 5.21 10.33
CA PHE A 103 9.39 4.97 8.94
C PHE A 103 10.76 5.58 8.61
N SER A 104 11.20 6.61 9.34
CA SER A 104 12.55 7.18 9.19
C SER A 104 13.62 6.29 9.82
N GLN A 105 13.30 5.64 10.94
CA GLN A 105 14.18 4.67 11.62
C GLN A 105 14.46 3.45 10.72
N GLU A 106 13.47 2.97 9.95
CA GLU A 106 13.65 1.86 9.00
C GLU A 106 14.66 2.19 7.88
N GLU A 107 14.70 3.44 7.38
CA GLU A 107 15.71 3.84 6.39
C GLU A 107 17.11 4.00 7.00
N GLY A 108 17.21 4.57 8.20
CA GLY A 108 18.50 4.69 8.91
C GLY A 108 19.11 3.34 9.28
N ILE A 109 18.26 2.36 9.64
CA ILE A 109 18.67 0.98 9.90
C ILE A 109 19.10 0.28 8.61
N LEU A 110 18.33 0.42 7.51
CA LEU A 110 18.71 -0.14 6.21
C LEU A 110 20.01 0.48 5.67
N ASP A 111 20.24 1.78 5.85
CA ASP A 111 21.50 2.43 5.46
C ASP A 111 22.68 1.94 6.33
N SER A 112 22.45 1.76 7.63
CA SER A 112 23.44 1.19 8.55
C SER A 112 23.78 -0.27 8.22
N ILE A 113 22.77 -1.10 7.91
CA ILE A 113 22.95 -2.49 7.46
C ILE A 113 23.65 -2.53 6.11
N ARG A 114 23.27 -1.68 5.15
CA ARG A 114 23.89 -1.61 3.82
C ARG A 114 25.36 -1.18 3.91
N LYS A 115 25.70 -0.20 4.76
CA LYS A 115 27.10 0.19 5.07
C LYS A 115 27.86 -0.94 5.75
N PHE A 116 27.24 -1.70 6.65
CA PHE A 116 27.85 -2.84 7.32
C PHE A 116 28.15 -3.99 6.35
N PHE A 117 27.18 -4.37 5.50
CA PHE A 117 27.36 -5.41 4.48
C PHE A 117 28.32 -4.99 3.36
N SER A 118 28.34 -3.70 2.96
CA SER A 118 29.31 -3.21 1.98
C SER A 118 30.76 -3.23 2.48
N ARG A 119 30.98 -3.19 3.81
CA ARG A 119 32.32 -3.36 4.41
C ARG A 119 32.76 -4.82 4.51
N LYS A 120 31.81 -5.76 4.62
CA LYS A 120 32.12 -7.19 4.83
C LYS A 120 32.51 -7.95 3.56
N ASN A 121 32.33 -7.37 2.37
CA ASN A 121 32.76 -7.93 1.08
C ASN A 121 34.15 -7.44 0.59
N ARG A 122 34.94 -6.79 1.46
CA ARG A 122 36.37 -6.51 1.22
C ARG A 122 37.21 -7.27 2.24
N SER A 123 37.34 -8.57 2.06
CA SER A 123 38.46 -9.39 2.57
C SER A 123 38.27 -10.83 2.13
N ILE A 124 38.51 -11.09 0.85
CA ILE A 124 39.09 -12.36 0.40
C ILE A 124 40.04 -11.98 -0.74
N THR A 125 41.29 -11.69 -0.39
CA THR A 125 42.44 -11.80 -1.28
C THR A 125 43.58 -12.37 -0.45
#